data_AF-A0A7X7Y4V0-F1
#
_entry.id   AF-A0A7X7Y4V0-F1
#
_cell.length_a   1.000
_cell.length_b   1.000
_cell.length_c   1.000
_cell.angle_alpha   90.00
_cell.angle_beta   90.00
_cell.angle_gamma   90.00
#
_symmetry.space_group_name_H-M   'P 1'
#
loop_
_entity.id
_entity.type
_entity.pdbx_description
1 polymer ?
#
loop_
_entity_poly.entity_id
_entity_poly.type
_entity_poly.pdbx_seq_one_letter_code
_entity_poly.pdbx_strand_id
1 'polypeptide(L)'
;REKVKNKAIERGLITPQEAEMMSDQQINDLILTSGFSTTEKVSDVSGRGVGLDVVKNTIESLGGNISIESEEGRGSTFSIQLPLTLSIISVLLVELQKEKYAIPLSSIIETTILKKSEIYKAHDNQVIDFRGSIIPLVDLKEIFEVPTVEETDDDFVSIVIVRKGNKLTGLIVDSFIGQQEVVLKSLGNYMTNVFAISGATILGDGEVALIVDSNALVK
;
A
#
# COMPACT_ATOMS: atom_id res chain seq x y z
N ARG A 1 35.84 -1.42 5.70
CA ARG A 1 35.24 -0.51 4.70
C ARG A 1 35.84 -0.67 3.31
N GLU A 2 37.17 -0.62 3.17
CA GLU A 2 37.83 -0.82 1.85
C GLU A 2 37.42 -2.12 1.13
N LYS A 3 37.30 -3.24 1.85
CA LYS A 3 36.79 -4.49 1.27
C LYS A 3 35.36 -4.36 0.72
N VAL A 4 34.49 -3.57 1.36
CA VAL A 4 33.11 -3.35 0.94
C VAL A 4 33.08 -2.48 -0.32
N LYS A 5 33.85 -1.38 -0.33
CA LYS A 5 34.01 -0.51 -1.51
C LYS A 5 34.48 -1.30 -2.73
N ASN A 6 35.60 -2.02 -2.58
CA ASN A 6 36.18 -2.79 -3.68
C ASN A 6 35.22 -3.85 -4.21
N LYS A 7 34.47 -4.51 -3.32
CA LYS A 7 33.48 -5.51 -3.73
C LYS A 7 32.26 -4.91 -4.43
N ALA A 8 31.84 -3.71 -4.00
CA ALA A 8 30.76 -2.97 -4.65
C ALA A 8 31.13 -2.51 -6.07
N ILE A 9 32.38 -2.05 -6.26
CA ILE A 9 32.92 -1.70 -7.57
C ILE A 9 33.04 -2.94 -8.48
N GLU A 10 33.61 -4.05 -7.96
CA GLU A 10 33.75 -5.31 -8.71
C GLU A 10 32.40 -5.83 -9.21
N ARG A 11 31.33 -5.63 -8.43
CA ARG A 11 29.96 -6.03 -8.77
C ARG A 11 29.17 -5.00 -9.57
N GLY A 12 29.77 -3.85 -9.91
CA GLY A 12 29.12 -2.78 -10.68
C GLY A 12 27.98 -2.09 -9.95
N LEU A 13 27.93 -2.16 -8.61
CA LEU A 13 26.92 -1.46 -7.81
C LEU A 13 27.20 0.03 -7.69
N ILE A 14 28.49 0.40 -7.73
CA ILE A 14 28.98 1.79 -7.71
C ILE A 14 30.20 1.90 -8.63
N THR A 15 30.43 3.09 -9.16
CA THR A 15 31.65 3.43 -9.91
C THR A 15 32.80 3.78 -8.96
N PRO A 16 34.07 3.70 -9.41
CA PRO A 16 35.21 4.17 -8.63
C PRO A 16 35.09 5.66 -8.25
N GLN A 17 34.55 6.50 -9.14
CA GLN A 17 34.33 7.92 -8.83
C GLN A 17 33.28 8.12 -7.73
N GLU A 18 32.18 7.37 -7.76
CA GLU A 18 31.17 7.41 -6.70
C GLU A 18 31.73 6.92 -5.36
N ALA A 19 32.53 5.85 -5.37
CA ALA A 19 33.12 5.28 -4.16
C ALA A 19 34.04 6.25 -3.39
N GLU A 20 34.69 7.19 -4.08
CA GLU A 20 35.52 8.24 -3.47
C GLU A 20 34.69 9.37 -2.84
N MET A 21 33.48 9.62 -3.35
CA MET A 21 32.59 10.68 -2.86
C MET A 21 31.64 10.20 -1.74
N MET A 22 31.54 8.90 -1.52
CA MET A 22 30.63 8.32 -0.52
C MET A 22 31.13 8.53 0.92
N SER A 23 30.19 8.84 1.81
CA SER A 23 30.41 8.85 3.24
C SER A 23 30.56 7.44 3.81
N ASP A 24 31.16 7.34 5.00
CA ASP A 24 31.28 6.08 5.74
C ASP A 24 29.95 5.35 5.94
N GLN A 25 28.88 6.11 6.16
CA GLN A 25 27.54 5.57 6.32
C GLN A 25 27.00 4.99 5.01
N GLN A 26 27.16 5.71 3.91
CA GLN A 26 26.77 5.22 2.58
C GLN A 26 27.54 3.95 2.19
N ILE A 27 28.81 3.84 2.58
CA ILE A 27 29.61 2.62 2.36
C ILE A 27 29.08 1.46 3.20
N ASN A 28 28.68 1.69 4.44
CA ASN A 28 28.09 0.65 5.29
C ASN A 28 26.72 0.19 4.74
N ASP A 29 25.92 1.09 4.20
CA ASP A 29 24.60 0.79 3.64
C ASP A 29 24.68 -0.15 2.42
N LEU A 30 25.81 -0.14 1.68
CA LEU A 30 26.05 -1.10 0.59
C LEU A 30 25.95 -2.55 1.04
N ILE A 31 26.29 -2.84 2.30
CA ILE A 31 26.23 -4.19 2.89
C ILE A 31 24.78 -4.71 2.96
N LEU A 32 23.79 -3.81 3.01
CA LEU A 32 22.38 -4.14 3.01
C LEU A 32 21.79 -4.35 1.61
N THR A 33 22.60 -4.21 0.55
CA THR A 33 22.16 -4.38 -0.84
C THR A 33 21.95 -5.86 -1.14
N SER A 34 20.95 -6.17 -1.97
CA SER A 34 20.62 -7.56 -2.26
C SER A 34 21.79 -8.35 -2.84
N GLY A 35 21.99 -9.55 -2.29
CA GLY A 35 23.07 -10.44 -2.69
C GLY A 35 24.48 -9.94 -2.34
N PHE A 36 24.65 -8.82 -1.62
CA PHE A 36 25.96 -8.31 -1.23
C PHE A 36 26.61 -9.21 -0.17
N SER A 37 27.85 -9.64 -0.44
CA SER A 37 28.66 -10.41 0.51
C SER A 37 30.14 -10.20 0.23
N THR A 38 30.93 -10.09 1.30
CA THR A 38 32.39 -9.99 1.25
C THR A 38 33.08 -11.36 1.35
N THR A 39 32.32 -12.45 1.44
CA THR A 39 32.85 -13.81 1.64
C THR A 39 33.30 -14.45 0.32
N GLU A 40 34.54 -14.91 0.26
CA GLU A 40 35.12 -15.59 -0.92
C GLU A 40 34.88 -17.12 -0.95
N LYS A 41 34.69 -17.75 0.21
CA LYS A 41 34.43 -19.20 0.35
C LYS A 41 33.18 -19.45 1.18
N VAL A 42 32.21 -20.16 0.62
CA VAL A 42 31.01 -20.61 1.32
C VAL A 42 31.43 -21.73 2.29
N SER A 43 31.13 -21.59 3.58
CA SER A 43 31.36 -22.65 4.58
C SER A 43 30.04 -23.24 5.05
N ASP A 44 30.02 -24.56 5.30
CA ASP A 44 28.81 -25.34 5.61
C ASP A 44 28.06 -24.91 6.88
N VAL A 45 28.66 -24.07 7.73
CA VAL A 45 28.05 -23.54 8.96
C VAL A 45 27.44 -22.14 8.76
N SER A 46 27.66 -21.50 7.61
CA SER A 46 27.00 -20.23 7.21
C SER A 46 25.67 -20.45 6.46
N GLY A 47 25.21 -21.70 6.35
CA GLY A 47 24.20 -22.18 5.41
C GLY A 47 22.73 -22.02 5.80
N ARG A 48 22.29 -20.85 6.28
CA ARG A 48 20.85 -20.51 6.29
C ARG A 48 20.43 -19.43 5.29
N GLY A 49 21.40 -18.77 4.64
CA GLY A 49 21.12 -17.90 3.50
C GLY A 49 20.35 -16.61 3.81
N VAL A 50 20.25 -16.21 5.08
CA VAL A 50 19.59 -14.94 5.44
C VAL A 50 20.64 -13.83 5.38
N GLY A 51 20.76 -13.20 4.20
CA GLY A 51 21.61 -12.02 4.03
C GLY A 51 21.05 -10.82 4.78
N LEU A 52 21.91 -9.81 5.00
CA LEU A 52 21.50 -8.55 5.62
C LEU A 52 20.49 -7.78 4.76
N ASP A 53 20.39 -8.10 3.46
CA ASP A 53 19.33 -7.65 2.56
C ASP A 53 17.96 -8.18 2.96
N VAL A 54 17.85 -9.45 3.36
CA VAL A 54 16.59 -10.03 3.86
C VAL A 54 16.17 -9.35 5.16
N VAL A 55 17.12 -9.06 6.05
CA VAL A 55 16.88 -8.32 7.30
C VAL A 55 16.35 -6.92 7.00
N LYS A 56 17.02 -6.17 6.11
CA LYS A 56 16.58 -4.84 5.68
C LYS A 56 15.17 -4.87 5.10
N ASN A 57 14.90 -5.76 4.14
CA ASN A 57 13.58 -5.88 3.51
C ASN A 57 12.47 -6.19 4.52
N THR A 58 12.77 -7.03 5.53
CA THR A 58 11.81 -7.36 6.58
C THR A 58 11.48 -6.13 7.42
N ILE A 59 12.48 -5.34 7.81
CA ILE A 59 12.30 -4.12 8.61
C ILE A 59 11.54 -3.05 7.80
N GLU A 60 11.89 -2.86 6.53
CA GLU A 60 11.21 -1.92 5.64
C GLU A 60 9.76 -2.32 5.38
N SER A 61 9.44 -3.61 5.27
CA SER A 61 8.05 -4.09 5.12
C SER A 61 7.16 -3.78 6.33
N LEU A 62 7.77 -3.58 7.50
CA LEU A 62 7.09 -3.17 8.73
C LEU A 62 7.01 -1.63 8.87
N GLY A 63 7.36 -0.89 7.81
CA GLY A 63 7.40 0.58 7.82
C GLY A 63 8.55 1.15 8.65
N GLY A 64 9.55 0.32 8.99
CA GLY A 64 10.72 0.73 9.75
C GLY A 64 11.95 0.98 8.89
N ASN A 65 13.05 1.30 9.57
CA ASN A 65 14.35 1.52 8.96
C ASN A 65 15.47 0.87 9.78
N ILE A 66 16.57 0.54 9.12
CA ILE A 66 17.80 0.01 9.72
C ILE A 66 18.98 0.91 9.34
N SER A 67 19.91 1.15 10.27
CA SER A 67 21.18 1.82 10.00
C SER A 67 22.35 1.08 10.64
N ILE A 68 23.55 1.26 10.06
CA ILE A 68 24.77 0.59 10.50
C ILE A 68 25.87 1.62 10.76
N GLU A 69 26.38 1.61 11.99
CA GLU A 69 27.59 2.31 12.37
C GLU A 69 28.69 1.30 12.68
N SER A 70 29.86 1.45 12.08
CA SER A 70 30.96 0.50 12.25
C SER A 70 32.29 1.22 12.23
N GLU A 71 33.12 1.01 13.25
CA GLU A 71 34.47 1.57 13.33
C GLU A 71 35.47 0.46 13.64
N GLU A 72 36.55 0.40 12.86
CA GLU A 72 37.56 -0.64 12.98
C GLU A 72 38.20 -0.62 14.37
N GLY A 73 38.31 -1.79 14.99
CA GLY A 73 38.80 -1.92 16.37
C GLY A 73 37.82 -1.49 17.47
N ARG A 74 36.65 -0.91 17.12
CA ARG A 74 35.60 -0.52 18.10
C ARG A 74 34.30 -1.31 17.99
N GLY A 75 34.12 -2.06 16.90
CA GLY A 75 32.96 -2.92 16.69
C GLY A 75 31.94 -2.32 15.72
N SER A 76 30.71 -2.82 15.76
CA SER A 76 29.62 -2.37 14.89
C SER A 76 28.30 -2.34 15.66
N THR A 77 27.49 -1.30 15.40
CA THR A 77 26.17 -1.08 15.96
C THR A 77 25.15 -1.11 14.84
N PHE A 78 24.12 -1.93 15.00
CA PHE A 78 22.96 -1.99 14.11
C PHE A 78 21.78 -1.36 14.85
N SER A 79 21.22 -0.29 14.29
CA SER A 79 20.09 0.43 14.86
C SER A 79 18.85 0.14 14.03
N ILE A 80 17.81 -0.40 14.66
CA ILE A 80 16.53 -0.73 14.03
C ILE A 80 15.46 0.16 14.65
N GLN A 81 14.72 0.86 13.80
CA GLN A 81 13.62 1.71 14.19
C GLN A 81 12.35 1.20 13.52
N LEU A 82 11.36 0.87 14.34
CA LEU A 82 10.04 0.40 13.87
C LEU A 82 8.98 1.39 14.34
N PRO A 83 7.94 1.67 13.53
CA PRO A 83 6.79 2.44 13.98
C PRO A 83 6.13 1.74 15.18
N LEU A 84 5.94 2.48 16.28
CA LEU A 84 5.25 1.97 17.47
C LEU A 84 3.74 1.78 17.23
N THR A 85 3.20 2.43 16.20
CA THR A 85 1.76 2.55 15.97
C THR A 85 1.23 1.40 15.12
N LEU A 86 0.18 0.74 15.63
CA LEU A 86 -0.83 0.14 14.75
C LEU A 86 -1.31 1.23 13.78
N SER A 87 -1.35 0.95 12.48
CA SER A 87 -1.76 1.93 11.47
C SER A 87 -3.26 2.19 11.59
N ILE A 88 -3.65 3.08 12.51
CA ILE A 88 -5.03 3.52 12.67
C ILE A 88 -5.33 4.51 11.55
N ILE A 89 -6.37 4.22 10.77
CA ILE A 89 -6.86 5.09 9.71
C ILE A 89 -8.36 5.35 9.91
N SER A 90 -8.81 6.55 9.56
CA SER A 90 -10.23 6.88 9.54
C SER A 90 -10.83 6.50 8.18
N VAL A 91 -11.88 5.70 8.20
CA VAL A 91 -12.54 5.17 6.99
C VAL A 91 -14.04 5.47 7.04
N LEU A 92 -14.65 5.55 5.85
CA LEU A 92 -16.09 5.38 5.67
C LEU A 92 -16.36 3.91 5.39
N LEU A 93 -17.15 3.27 6.25
CA LEU A 93 -17.67 1.93 6.02
C LEU A 93 -18.88 2.00 5.09
N VAL A 94 -18.86 1.15 4.07
CA VAL A 94 -19.89 1.03 3.04
C VAL A 94 -20.25 -0.45 2.86
N GLU A 95 -21.48 -0.71 2.43
CA GLU A 95 -21.93 -2.06 2.09
C GLU A 95 -21.96 -2.24 0.59
N LEU A 96 -21.52 -3.42 0.16
CA LEU A 96 -21.75 -4.00 -1.15
C LEU A 96 -22.47 -5.32 -0.90
N GLN A 97 -23.77 -5.36 -1.13
CA GLN A 97 -24.65 -6.49 -0.80
C GLN A 97 -24.53 -6.88 0.68
N LYS A 98 -23.94 -8.05 0.98
CA LYS A 98 -23.75 -8.55 2.36
C LYS A 98 -22.32 -8.37 2.85
N GLU A 99 -21.47 -7.69 2.09
CA GLU A 99 -20.06 -7.49 2.39
C GLU A 99 -19.77 -6.04 2.80
N LYS A 100 -18.90 -5.88 3.79
CA LYS A 100 -18.48 -4.58 4.30
C LYS A 100 -17.12 -4.19 3.71
N TYR A 101 -17.05 -2.98 3.18
CA TYR A 101 -15.83 -2.38 2.65
C TYR A 101 -15.53 -1.07 3.37
N ALA A 102 -14.26 -0.70 3.41
CA ALA A 102 -13.77 0.51 4.04
C ALA A 102 -13.08 1.41 3.03
N ILE A 103 -13.54 2.65 2.87
CA ILE A 103 -12.92 3.64 1.98
C ILE A 103 -12.19 4.68 2.84
N PRO A 104 -10.88 4.91 2.66
CA PRO A 104 -10.15 5.91 3.42
C PRO A 104 -10.74 7.32 3.27
N LEU A 105 -11.08 7.97 4.39
CA LEU A 105 -11.65 9.32 4.38
C LEU A 105 -10.72 10.35 3.75
N SER A 106 -9.40 10.13 3.82
CA SER A 106 -8.40 10.97 3.17
C SER A 106 -8.57 11.07 1.66
N SER A 107 -9.21 10.08 1.04
CA SER A 107 -9.49 10.06 -0.40
C SER A 107 -10.88 10.59 -0.75
N ILE A 108 -11.78 10.71 0.23
CA ILE A 108 -13.19 11.08 0.02
C ILE A 108 -13.33 12.60 0.00
N ILE A 109 -14.05 13.10 -1.00
CA ILE A 109 -14.48 14.49 -1.11
C ILE A 109 -15.82 14.67 -0.41
N GLU A 110 -16.80 13.86 -0.81
CA GLU A 110 -18.14 13.84 -0.25
C GLU A 110 -18.87 12.56 -0.66
N THR A 111 -20.00 12.31 -0.01
CA THR A 111 -20.96 11.27 -0.40
C THR A 111 -22.19 11.93 -0.97
N THR A 112 -22.82 11.29 -1.95
CA THR A 112 -24.07 11.78 -2.55
C THR A 112 -24.99 10.61 -2.87
N ILE A 113 -26.28 10.90 -2.92
CA ILE A 113 -27.32 9.94 -3.33
C ILE A 113 -28.05 10.58 -4.49
N LEU A 114 -28.01 9.92 -5.65
CA LEU A 114 -28.59 10.43 -6.90
C LEU A 114 -29.63 9.45 -7.42
N LYS A 115 -30.61 9.94 -8.18
CA LYS A 115 -31.50 9.05 -8.92
C LYS A 115 -30.75 8.40 -10.08
N LYS A 116 -31.11 7.17 -10.44
CA LYS A 116 -30.60 6.50 -11.64
C LYS A 116 -30.78 7.34 -12.91
N SER A 117 -31.83 8.17 -12.99
CA SER A 117 -32.07 9.09 -14.11
C SER A 117 -31.08 10.25 -14.20
N GLU A 118 -30.32 10.53 -13.15
CA GLU A 118 -29.28 11.56 -13.11
C GLU A 118 -27.90 11.01 -13.52
N ILE A 119 -27.81 9.70 -13.80
CA ILE A 119 -26.62 9.03 -14.32
C ILE A 119 -26.67 9.05 -15.84
N TYR A 120 -25.66 9.64 -16.45
CA TYR A 120 -25.50 9.71 -17.90
C TYR A 120 -24.53 8.63 -18.38
N LYS A 121 -24.61 8.28 -19.67
CA LYS A 121 -23.60 7.44 -20.34
C LYS A 121 -22.76 8.29 -21.26
N ALA A 122 -21.45 8.23 -21.10
CA ALA A 122 -20.48 8.85 -22.01
C ALA A 122 -19.52 7.77 -22.52
N HIS A 123 -19.64 7.45 -23.82
CA HIS A 123 -19.04 6.24 -24.41
C HIS A 123 -19.45 4.99 -23.63
N ASP A 124 -18.48 4.20 -23.14
CA ASP A 124 -18.71 2.97 -22.39
C ASP A 124 -18.76 3.18 -20.87
N ASN A 125 -18.63 4.43 -20.39
CA ASN A 125 -18.59 4.74 -18.96
C ASN A 125 -19.86 5.45 -18.50
N GLN A 126 -20.33 5.12 -17.30
CA GLN A 126 -21.31 5.92 -16.59
C GLN A 126 -20.65 7.17 -16.02
N VAL A 127 -21.34 8.31 -16.08
CA VAL A 127 -20.84 9.61 -15.61
C VAL A 127 -21.93 10.40 -14.92
N ILE A 128 -21.55 11.32 -14.05
CA ILE A 128 -22.45 12.29 -13.43
C ILE A 128 -21.91 13.71 -13.57
N ASP A 129 -22.82 14.68 -13.58
CA ASP A 129 -22.45 16.09 -13.41
C ASP A 129 -22.27 16.38 -11.91
N PHE A 130 -21.03 16.59 -11.52
CA PHE A 130 -20.67 16.98 -10.17
C PHE A 130 -20.17 18.42 -10.17
N ARG A 131 -21.06 19.35 -9.80
CA ARG A 131 -20.82 20.81 -9.70
C ARG A 131 -20.25 21.41 -11.00
N GLY A 132 -20.80 21.03 -12.14
CA GLY A 132 -20.41 21.50 -13.47
C GLY A 132 -19.23 20.73 -14.08
N SER A 133 -18.74 19.69 -13.40
CA SER A 133 -17.68 18.82 -13.90
C SER A 133 -18.22 17.40 -14.12
N ILE A 134 -18.04 16.87 -15.32
CA ILE A 134 -18.40 15.48 -15.64
C ILE A 134 -17.35 14.56 -15.03
N ILE A 135 -17.78 13.69 -14.11
CA ILE A 135 -16.89 12.71 -13.46
C ILE A 135 -17.35 11.28 -13.77
N PRO A 136 -16.42 10.33 -13.97
CA PRO A 136 -16.76 8.93 -14.20
C PRO A 136 -17.27 8.27 -12.92
N LEU A 137 -18.18 7.32 -13.10
CA LEU A 137 -18.63 6.39 -12.09
C LEU A 137 -17.96 5.03 -12.27
N VAL A 138 -17.66 4.38 -11.16
CA VAL A 138 -17.13 3.02 -11.07
C VAL A 138 -18.01 2.25 -10.10
N ASP A 139 -18.59 1.14 -10.55
CA ASP A 139 -19.36 0.25 -9.68
C ASP A 139 -18.43 -0.69 -8.92
N LEU A 140 -18.37 -0.54 -7.59
CA LEU A 140 -17.51 -1.37 -6.77
C LEU A 140 -17.95 -2.84 -6.76
N LYS A 141 -19.24 -3.13 -6.95
CA LYS A 141 -19.72 -4.52 -7.05
C LYS A 141 -19.17 -5.19 -8.28
N GLU A 142 -19.14 -4.49 -9.42
CA GLU A 142 -18.55 -5.00 -10.66
C GLU A 142 -17.03 -5.17 -10.53
N ILE A 143 -16.34 -4.20 -9.92
CA ILE A 143 -14.88 -4.26 -9.74
C ILE A 143 -14.44 -5.41 -8.83
N PHE A 144 -15.16 -5.64 -7.73
CA PHE A 144 -14.83 -6.68 -6.76
C PHE A 144 -15.55 -8.01 -7.01
N GLU A 145 -16.29 -8.12 -8.13
CA GLU A 145 -17.06 -9.30 -8.51
C GLU A 145 -18.00 -9.80 -7.38
N VAL A 146 -18.60 -8.86 -6.65
CA VAL A 146 -19.45 -9.16 -5.48
C VAL A 146 -20.72 -9.88 -5.96
N PRO A 147 -21.03 -11.08 -5.44
CA PRO A 147 -22.24 -11.80 -5.81
C PRO A 147 -23.48 -10.97 -5.48
N THR A 148 -24.35 -10.78 -6.47
CA THR A 148 -25.66 -10.16 -6.22
C THR A 148 -26.55 -11.19 -5.53
N VAL A 149 -26.85 -10.94 -4.25
CA VAL A 149 -27.68 -11.83 -3.43
C VAL A 149 -29.12 -11.31 -3.36
N GLU A 150 -29.29 -9.98 -3.45
CA GLU A 150 -30.59 -9.31 -3.36
C GLU A 150 -30.68 -8.26 -4.47
N GLU A 151 -31.72 -8.35 -5.29
CA GLU A 151 -32.03 -7.30 -6.26
C GLU A 151 -32.62 -6.11 -5.50
N THR A 152 -31.85 -5.03 -5.42
CA THR A 152 -32.34 -3.74 -4.95
C THR A 152 -32.88 -2.95 -6.13
N ASP A 153 -34.21 -2.97 -6.29
CA ASP A 153 -34.91 -2.07 -7.22
C ASP A 153 -35.09 -0.69 -6.58
N ASP A 154 -33.96 -0.08 -6.21
CA ASP A 154 -33.94 1.28 -5.69
C ASP A 154 -33.76 2.25 -6.86
N ASP A 155 -34.59 3.29 -6.93
CA ASP A 155 -34.44 4.37 -7.91
C ASP A 155 -33.22 5.24 -7.60
N PHE A 156 -32.64 5.10 -6.41
CA PHE A 156 -31.50 5.86 -5.92
C PHE A 156 -30.21 5.03 -5.91
N VAL A 157 -29.08 5.73 -6.07
CA VAL A 157 -27.74 5.15 -6.07
C VAL A 157 -26.87 5.94 -5.10
N SER A 158 -26.24 5.23 -4.17
CA SER A 158 -25.28 5.80 -3.22
C SER A 158 -23.91 5.89 -3.88
N ILE A 159 -23.29 7.07 -3.84
CA ILE A 159 -22.02 7.34 -4.52
C ILE A 159 -21.05 8.01 -3.55
N VAL A 160 -19.83 7.49 -3.48
CA VAL A 160 -18.70 8.09 -2.76
C VAL A 160 -17.79 8.79 -3.76
N ILE A 161 -17.67 10.11 -3.68
CA ILE A 161 -16.79 10.88 -4.56
C ILE A 161 -15.38 10.85 -3.99
N VAL A 162 -14.44 10.24 -4.71
CA VAL A 162 -13.03 10.14 -4.33
C VAL A 162 -12.13 10.97 -5.25
N ARG A 163 -10.95 11.32 -4.74
CA ARG A 163 -9.95 12.12 -5.46
C ARG A 163 -8.58 11.46 -5.46
N LYS A 164 -7.92 11.50 -6.63
CA LYS A 164 -6.49 11.21 -6.79
C LYS A 164 -5.83 12.37 -7.54
N GLY A 165 -5.00 13.14 -6.83
CA GLY A 165 -4.44 14.39 -7.37
C GLY A 165 -5.57 15.35 -7.79
N ASN A 166 -5.63 15.70 -9.08
CA ASN A 166 -6.66 16.59 -9.62
C ASN A 166 -7.86 15.85 -10.25
N LYS A 167 -7.86 14.50 -10.22
CA LYS A 167 -8.90 13.69 -10.83
C LYS A 167 -9.93 13.27 -9.79
N LEU A 168 -11.19 13.30 -10.19
CA LEU A 168 -12.35 12.87 -9.40
C LEU A 168 -12.99 11.63 -10.01
N THR A 169 -13.53 10.76 -9.18
CA THR A 169 -14.29 9.56 -9.60
C THR A 169 -15.36 9.29 -8.55
N GLY A 170 -16.56 8.91 -8.99
CA GLY A 170 -17.60 8.43 -8.09
C GLY A 170 -17.57 6.91 -7.98
N LEU A 171 -17.57 6.40 -6.76
CA LEU A 171 -17.65 4.96 -6.47
C LEU A 171 -19.09 4.64 -6.09
N ILE A 172 -19.76 3.79 -6.88
CA ILE A 172 -21.11 3.33 -6.56
C ILE A 172 -21.01 2.26 -5.47
N VAL A 173 -21.84 2.42 -4.43
CA VAL A 173 -22.00 1.50 -3.30
C VAL A 173 -23.48 1.26 -3.04
N ASP A 174 -23.82 0.23 -2.26
CA ASP A 174 -25.23 -0.03 -1.92
C ASP A 174 -25.68 0.90 -0.77
N SER A 175 -24.90 0.98 0.31
CA SER A 175 -25.25 1.79 1.48
C SER A 175 -24.02 2.37 2.19
N PHE A 176 -24.25 3.40 3.00
CA PHE A 176 -23.25 3.92 3.94
C PHE A 176 -23.56 3.40 5.35
N ILE A 177 -22.58 2.76 6.00
CA ILE A 177 -22.70 2.36 7.41
C ILE A 177 -22.35 3.54 8.31
N GLY A 178 -21.20 4.17 8.05
CA GLY A 178 -20.72 5.29 8.85
C GLY A 178 -19.20 5.39 8.93
N GLN A 179 -18.74 6.42 9.63
CA GLN A 179 -17.31 6.66 9.85
C GLN A 179 -16.79 5.86 11.04
N GLN A 180 -15.62 5.24 10.88
CA GLN A 180 -14.94 4.52 11.97
C GLN A 180 -13.42 4.67 11.88
N GLU A 181 -12.74 4.62 13.03
CA GLU A 181 -11.29 4.42 13.09
C GLU A 181 -10.97 2.93 13.15
N VAL A 182 -10.11 2.48 12.24
CA VAL A 182 -9.82 1.06 12.05
C VAL A 182 -8.32 0.81 11.98
N VAL A 183 -7.89 -0.39 12.38
CA VAL A 183 -6.48 -0.80 12.30
C VAL A 183 -6.24 -1.45 10.94
N LEU A 184 -5.47 -0.78 10.08
CA LEU A 184 -5.02 -1.33 8.81
C LEU A 184 -4.07 -2.50 9.06
N LYS A 185 -4.45 -3.67 8.55
CA LYS A 185 -3.62 -4.88 8.50
C LYS A 185 -3.28 -5.20 7.05
N SER A 186 -2.02 -5.53 6.81
CA SER A 186 -1.60 -6.09 5.52
C SER A 186 -2.27 -7.45 5.30
N LEU A 187 -2.66 -7.74 4.06
CA LEU A 187 -3.17 -9.06 3.65
C LEU A 187 -2.08 -10.14 3.59
N GLY A 188 -0.82 -9.75 3.83
CA GLY A 188 0.33 -10.63 3.81
C GLY A 188 0.76 -11.03 2.39
N ASN A 189 1.82 -11.84 2.32
CA ASN A 189 2.49 -12.14 1.05
C ASN A 189 1.67 -13.05 0.11
N TYR A 190 0.61 -13.67 0.61
CA TYR A 190 -0.25 -14.57 -0.16
C TYR A 190 -1.28 -13.84 -1.03
N MET A 191 -1.56 -12.56 -0.75
CA MET A 191 -2.54 -11.74 -1.45
C MET A 191 -1.91 -10.44 -1.97
N THR A 192 -0.78 -10.58 -2.66
CA THR A 192 0.05 -9.44 -3.11
C THR A 192 -0.52 -8.66 -4.29
N ASN A 193 -1.54 -9.18 -4.99
CA ASN A 193 -2.09 -8.58 -6.21
C ASN A 193 -3.63 -8.52 -6.20
N VAL A 194 -4.24 -8.13 -5.09
CA VAL A 194 -5.68 -7.85 -5.09
C VAL A 194 -5.90 -6.45 -5.65
N PHE A 195 -6.49 -6.38 -6.84
CA PHE A 195 -6.75 -5.11 -7.50
C PHE A 195 -7.61 -4.21 -6.61
N ALA A 196 -7.19 -2.94 -6.46
CA ALA A 196 -7.90 -1.91 -5.72
C ALA A 196 -8.17 -2.20 -4.22
N ILE A 197 -7.37 -3.07 -3.58
CA ILE A 197 -7.39 -3.30 -2.14
C ILE A 197 -6.01 -2.98 -1.53
N SER A 198 -6.00 -2.14 -0.49
CA SER A 198 -4.78 -1.73 0.23
C SER A 198 -4.53 -2.54 1.51
N GLY A 199 -5.54 -3.25 2.01
CA GLY A 199 -5.43 -4.07 3.21
C GLY A 199 -6.79 -4.53 3.72
N ALA A 200 -6.82 -4.95 4.97
CA ALA A 200 -8.05 -5.32 5.67
C ALA A 200 -8.04 -4.80 7.10
N THR A 201 -9.22 -4.77 7.71
CA THR A 201 -9.40 -4.53 9.13
C THR A 201 -10.37 -5.55 9.73
N ILE A 202 -10.27 -5.73 11.04
CA ILE A 202 -11.28 -6.45 11.84
C ILE A 202 -12.15 -5.39 12.51
N LEU A 203 -13.45 -5.48 12.30
CA LEU A 203 -14.46 -4.58 12.87
C LEU A 203 -14.78 -4.98 14.32
N GLY A 204 -15.55 -4.14 15.02
CA GLY A 204 -15.90 -4.37 16.43
C GLY A 204 -16.80 -5.58 16.66
N ASP A 205 -17.53 -6.01 15.64
CA ASP A 205 -18.35 -7.24 15.60
C ASP A 205 -17.53 -8.50 15.24
N GLY A 206 -16.22 -8.33 14.96
CA GLY A 206 -15.32 -9.41 14.57
C GLY A 206 -15.33 -9.72 13.07
N GLU A 207 -16.19 -9.06 12.28
CA GLU A 207 -16.18 -9.22 10.83
C GLU A 207 -14.95 -8.57 10.19
N VAL A 208 -14.56 -9.07 9.02
CA VAL A 208 -13.45 -8.53 8.25
C VAL A 208 -14.00 -7.57 7.19
N ALA A 209 -13.44 -6.37 7.11
CA ALA A 209 -13.71 -5.43 6.03
C ALA A 209 -12.45 -5.18 5.22
N LEU A 210 -12.56 -5.20 3.90
CA LEU A 210 -11.47 -4.88 2.99
C LEU A 210 -11.35 -3.36 2.82
N ILE A 211 -10.11 -2.85 2.83
CA ILE A 211 -9.82 -1.43 2.69
C ILE A 211 -9.51 -1.12 1.23
N VAL A 212 -10.40 -0.35 0.60
CA VAL A 212 -10.34 0.02 -0.82
C VAL A 212 -9.17 0.97 -1.07
N ASP A 213 -8.33 0.64 -2.05
CA ASP A 213 -7.36 1.57 -2.62
C ASP A 213 -8.03 2.38 -3.75
N SER A 214 -8.57 3.54 -3.39
CA SER A 214 -9.21 4.45 -4.34
C SER A 214 -8.25 4.96 -5.42
N ASN A 215 -6.92 4.93 -5.19
CA ASN A 215 -5.97 5.35 -6.21
C ASN A 215 -5.93 4.40 -7.41
N ALA A 216 -6.24 3.12 -7.22
CA ALA A 216 -6.32 2.14 -8.29
C ALA A 216 -7.60 2.30 -9.14
N LEU A 217 -8.62 2.95 -8.60
CA LEU A 217 -9.94 3.12 -9.22
C LEU A 217 -10.09 4.45 -9.98
N VAL A 218 -9.26 5.44 -9.66
CA VAL A 218 -9.25 6.73 -10.37
C VAL A 218 -8.36 6.64 -11.62
N LYS A 219 -8.99 6.70 -12.81
CA LYS A 219 -8.32 6.67 -14.11
C LYS A 219 -7.80 8.02 -14.58
#